data_AF-A0A832ZE54-F1
#
_entry.id   AF-A0A832ZE54-F1
#
_cell.length_a   1.000
_cell.length_b   1.000
_cell.length_c   1.000
_cell.angle_alpha   90.00
_cell.angle_beta   90.00
_cell.angle_gamma   90.00
#
_symmetry.space_group_name_H-M   'P 1'
#
loop_
_entity.id
_entity.type
_entity.pdbx_description
1 polymer ?
#
loop_
_entity_poly.entity_id
_entity_poly.type
_entity_poly.pdbx_seq_one_letter_code
_entity_poly.pdbx_strand_id
1 'polypeptide(L)'
;MEKRWVATINLNTLELRSNPSFKFKCLENCAECCFKLDIPLRDEDIVRIEELGYNPWEFVDYEKIFYRGDRFLGHALKKRPFDDGCVFLGEDGKCKIYPHRPLACRLYPFVLIRQGDIIGIYVRNDDFCKGINHPEGRKIDSEFVREYFWEVIEKYRKFSQ
;
A
#
# COMPACT_ATOMS: atom_id res chain seq x y z
N MET A 1 -14.05 -8.98 -1.36
CA MET A 1 -13.70 -7.55 -1.24
C MET A 1 -14.33 -6.79 -2.39
N GLU A 2 -15.25 -5.90 -2.06
CA GLU A 2 -15.77 -4.94 -3.03
C GLU A 2 -14.68 -3.91 -3.34
N LYS A 3 -14.48 -3.61 -4.63
CA LYS A 3 -13.48 -2.66 -5.11
C LYS A 3 -14.09 -1.82 -6.21
N ARG A 4 -13.80 -0.53 -6.19
CA ARG A 4 -14.30 0.44 -7.18
C ARG A 4 -13.17 0.88 -8.09
N TRP A 5 -13.40 0.86 -9.40
CA TRP A 5 -12.44 1.39 -10.36
C TRP A 5 -12.24 2.90 -10.16
N VAL A 6 -10.98 3.36 -10.17
CA VAL A 6 -10.64 4.78 -10.00
C VAL A 6 -9.69 5.29 -11.06
N ALA A 7 -8.85 4.45 -11.66
CA ALA A 7 -8.01 4.83 -12.78
C ALA A 7 -7.49 3.61 -13.56
N THR A 8 -6.94 3.88 -14.73
CA THR A 8 -6.23 2.92 -15.57
C THR A 8 -4.98 3.58 -16.13
N ILE A 9 -3.86 2.87 -16.17
CA ILE A 9 -2.63 3.33 -16.82
C ILE A 9 -2.11 2.28 -17.80
N ASN A 10 -1.67 2.74 -18.99
CA ASN A 10 -0.97 1.91 -19.97
C ASN A 10 0.53 1.86 -19.64
N LEU A 11 1.11 0.66 -19.54
CA LEU A 11 2.51 0.44 -19.16
C LEU A 11 3.51 0.88 -20.23
N ASN A 12 3.10 0.89 -21.50
CA ASN A 12 3.97 1.24 -22.62
C ASN A 12 3.96 2.76 -22.86
N THR A 13 2.77 3.36 -22.94
CA THR A 13 2.59 4.79 -23.27
C THR A 13 2.55 5.70 -22.03
N LEU A 14 2.35 5.13 -20.83
CA LEU A 14 2.05 5.86 -19.59
C LEU A 14 0.78 6.73 -19.66
N GLU A 15 -0.09 6.48 -20.64
CA GLU A 15 -1.39 7.16 -20.73
C GLU A 15 -2.26 6.79 -19.52
N LEU A 16 -2.73 7.83 -18.81
CA LEU A 16 -3.55 7.71 -17.60
C LEU A 16 -4.99 8.14 -17.88
N ARG A 17 -5.94 7.25 -17.59
CA ARG A 17 -7.38 7.55 -17.55
C ARG A 17 -7.88 7.40 -16.12
N SER A 18 -8.25 8.49 -15.46
CA SER A 18 -8.76 8.48 -14.09
C SER A 18 -10.22 8.93 -13.99
N ASN A 19 -10.89 8.51 -12.91
CA ASN A 19 -12.21 9.00 -12.54
C ASN A 19 -12.07 10.39 -11.91
N PRO A 20 -12.60 11.46 -12.53
CA PRO A 20 -12.39 12.84 -12.07
C PRO A 20 -13.10 13.17 -10.75
N SER A 21 -14.09 12.36 -10.34
CA SER A 21 -14.81 12.54 -9.07
C SER A 21 -14.10 11.88 -7.89
N PHE A 22 -13.15 10.98 -8.14
CA PHE A 22 -12.41 10.31 -7.07
C PHE A 22 -11.28 11.21 -6.56
N LYS A 23 -11.16 11.26 -5.22
CA LYS A 23 -10.10 11.98 -4.52
C LYS A 23 -9.58 11.14 -3.37
N PHE A 24 -8.30 11.31 -3.02
CA PHE A 24 -7.71 10.64 -1.86
C PHE A 24 -6.76 11.56 -1.09
N LYS A 25 -6.86 11.55 0.24
CA LYS A 25 -5.87 12.13 1.16
C LYS A 25 -5.68 11.15 2.32
N CYS A 26 -4.48 10.61 2.47
CA CYS A 26 -4.12 9.95 3.72
C CYS A 26 -4.14 11.01 4.82
N LEU A 27 -4.97 10.81 5.85
CA LEU A 27 -5.13 11.79 6.92
C LEU A 27 -3.99 11.65 7.93
N GLU A 28 -3.44 12.79 8.34
CA GLU A 28 -2.49 12.82 9.45
C GLU A 28 -3.16 12.33 10.73
N ASN A 29 -2.40 11.61 11.57
CA ASN A 29 -2.88 11.00 12.81
C ASN A 29 -4.09 10.04 12.63
N CYS A 30 -4.32 9.55 11.41
CA CYS A 30 -5.29 8.48 11.15
C CYS A 30 -4.57 7.13 11.18
N ALA A 31 -4.71 6.41 12.29
CA ALA A 31 -4.03 5.13 12.53
C ALA A 31 -4.90 3.89 12.25
N GLU A 32 -6.12 4.06 11.73
CA GLU A 32 -7.09 2.97 11.55
C GLU A 32 -6.53 1.77 10.78
N CYS A 33 -5.77 2.02 9.70
CA CYS A 33 -5.15 0.96 8.91
C CYS A 33 -4.05 0.20 9.69
N CYS A 34 -3.41 0.83 10.67
CA CYS A 34 -2.40 0.21 11.52
C CYS A 34 -3.00 -0.84 12.47
N PHE A 35 -4.29 -0.70 12.82
CA PHE A 35 -5.01 -1.66 13.65
C PHE A 35 -5.76 -2.69 12.80
N LYS A 36 -6.45 -2.23 11.74
CA LYS A 36 -7.44 -3.03 11.01
C LYS A 36 -6.87 -3.88 9.88
N LEU A 37 -5.68 -3.58 9.38
CA LEU A 37 -5.08 -4.34 8.28
C LEU A 37 -4.01 -5.29 8.78
N ASP A 38 -3.91 -6.42 8.10
CA ASP A 38 -2.71 -7.24 8.13
C ASP A 38 -1.90 -6.94 6.87
N ILE A 39 -0.63 -6.60 7.07
CA ILE A 39 0.22 -6.05 6.02
C ILE A 39 1.22 -7.14 5.59
N PRO A 40 1.18 -7.63 4.35
CA PRO A 40 2.24 -8.48 3.84
C PRO A 40 3.53 -7.67 3.66
N LEU A 41 4.63 -8.21 4.14
CA LEU A 41 5.99 -7.70 3.92
C LEU A 41 6.63 -8.50 2.79
N ARG A 42 7.09 -7.80 1.75
CA ARG A 42 7.97 -8.40 0.75
C ARG A 42 9.40 -8.42 1.28
N ASP A 43 10.26 -9.24 0.67
CA ASP A 43 11.69 -9.26 1.01
C ASP A 43 12.32 -7.87 0.86
N GLU A 44 11.94 -7.10 -0.16
CA GLU A 44 12.44 -5.73 -0.35
C GLU A 44 11.94 -4.76 0.74
N ASP A 45 10.80 -5.04 1.39
CA ASP A 45 10.32 -4.27 2.52
C ASP A 45 11.07 -4.62 3.80
N ILE A 46 11.41 -5.89 4.02
CA ILE A 46 12.20 -6.35 5.17
C ILE A 46 13.59 -5.73 5.11
N VAL A 47 14.31 -5.89 3.99
CA VAL A 47 15.67 -5.34 3.80
C VAL A 47 15.68 -3.82 4.04
N ARG A 48 14.72 -3.09 3.47
CA ARG A 48 14.63 -1.62 3.64
C ARG A 48 14.44 -1.22 5.11
N ILE A 49 13.68 -1.99 5.88
CA ILE A 49 13.43 -1.70 7.30
C ILE A 49 14.66 -2.10 8.14
N GLU A 50 15.35 -3.18 7.80
CA GLU A 50 16.62 -3.56 8.43
C GLU A 50 17.70 -2.49 8.25
N GLU A 51 17.79 -1.87 7.08
CA GLU A 51 18.71 -0.77 6.80
C GLU A 51 18.49 0.48 7.69
N LEU A 52 17.31 0.60 8.31
CA LEU A 52 17.03 1.65 9.30
C LEU A 52 17.51 1.29 10.71
N GLY A 53 18.05 0.08 10.91
CA GLY A 53 18.56 -0.42 12.18
C GLY A 53 17.58 -1.27 12.99
N TYR A 54 16.43 -1.67 12.42
CA TYR A 54 15.49 -2.57 13.09
C TYR A 54 15.86 -4.04 12.86
N ASN A 55 15.66 -4.88 13.87
CA ASN A 55 15.85 -6.32 13.71
C ASN A 55 14.56 -6.97 13.15
N PRO A 56 14.62 -7.83 12.11
CA PRO A 56 13.44 -8.50 11.56
C PRO A 56 12.57 -9.22 12.59
N TRP A 57 13.16 -9.80 13.62
CA TRP A 57 12.42 -10.48 14.68
C TRP A 57 11.46 -9.54 15.44
N GLU A 58 11.73 -8.24 15.43
CA GLU A 58 10.92 -7.21 16.10
C GLU A 58 9.69 -6.81 15.28
N PHE A 59 9.74 -6.93 13.94
CA PHE A 59 8.69 -6.41 13.07
C PHE A 59 8.09 -7.40 12.09
N VAL A 60 8.72 -8.55 11.86
CA VAL A 60 8.18 -9.63 11.03
C VAL A 60 7.47 -10.63 11.93
N ASP A 61 6.24 -10.98 11.55
CA ASP A 61 5.51 -12.11 12.09
C ASP A 61 5.68 -13.29 11.14
N TYR A 62 6.64 -14.15 11.46
CA TYR A 62 6.99 -15.32 10.65
C TYR A 62 5.94 -16.43 10.68
N GLU A 63 5.03 -16.40 11.67
CA GLU A 63 3.94 -17.39 11.79
C GLU A 63 2.77 -17.08 10.86
N LYS A 64 2.61 -15.80 10.47
CA LYS A 64 1.54 -15.34 9.60
C LYS A 64 2.04 -15.11 8.17
N ILE A 65 1.54 -15.94 7.24
CA ILE A 65 2.00 -15.95 5.85
C ILE A 65 0.87 -15.53 4.90
N PHE A 66 1.21 -14.77 3.87
CA PHE A 66 0.31 -14.39 2.79
C PHE A 66 0.62 -15.15 1.50
N TYR A 67 -0.44 -15.63 0.85
CA TYR A 67 -0.39 -16.28 -0.45
C TYR A 67 -1.34 -15.62 -1.45
N ARG A 68 -1.03 -15.73 -2.73
CA ARG A 68 -1.94 -15.43 -3.84
C ARG A 68 -2.00 -16.63 -4.78
N GLY A 69 -3.02 -17.46 -4.58
CA GLY A 69 -3.01 -18.81 -5.16
C GLY A 69 -1.91 -19.63 -4.49
N ASP A 70 -1.05 -20.25 -5.30
CA ASP A 70 0.14 -20.99 -4.89
C ASP A 70 1.37 -20.10 -4.62
N ARG A 71 1.31 -18.82 -5.02
CA ARG A 71 2.43 -17.89 -4.88
C ARG A 71 2.55 -17.34 -3.47
N PHE A 72 3.69 -17.61 -2.81
CA PHE A 72 4.09 -16.93 -1.59
C PHE A 72 4.27 -15.42 -1.83
N LEU A 73 3.63 -14.61 -1.01
CA LEU A 73 3.72 -13.15 -1.06
C LEU A 73 4.61 -12.54 0.02
N GLY A 74 4.82 -13.25 1.13
CA GLY A 74 5.58 -12.76 2.27
C GLY A 74 4.96 -13.07 3.62
N HIS A 75 5.68 -12.72 4.67
CA HIS A 75 5.23 -12.76 6.06
C HIS A 75 4.45 -11.50 6.43
N ALA A 76 3.74 -11.52 7.55
CA ALA A 76 3.01 -10.34 8.01
C ALA A 76 3.92 -9.36 8.75
N LEU A 77 3.57 -8.09 8.69
CA LEU A 77 4.03 -7.09 9.63
C LEU A 77 3.41 -7.37 11.00
N LYS A 78 4.26 -7.46 12.02
CA LYS A 78 3.86 -7.78 13.39
C LYS A 78 2.94 -6.70 13.97
N LYS A 79 2.00 -7.16 14.80
CA LYS A 79 1.14 -6.33 15.65
C LYS A 79 1.57 -6.45 17.10
N ARG A 80 1.33 -5.40 17.88
CA ARG A 80 1.64 -5.37 19.30
C ARG A 80 0.59 -6.17 20.07
N PRO A 81 1.01 -6.96 21.06
CA PRO A 81 0.09 -7.84 21.78
C PRO A 81 -0.88 -7.10 22.72
N PHE A 82 -0.62 -5.83 23.05
CA PHE A 82 -1.41 -5.10 24.05
C PHE A 82 -2.55 -4.26 23.46
N ASP A 83 -2.53 -3.97 22.15
CA ASP A 83 -3.55 -3.14 21.50
C ASP A 83 -3.81 -3.50 20.02
N ASP A 84 -3.20 -4.58 19.51
CA ASP A 84 -3.26 -5.02 18.11
C ASP A 84 -2.81 -3.95 17.09
N GLY A 85 -2.14 -2.89 17.53
CA GLY A 85 -1.57 -1.87 16.65
C GLY A 85 -0.31 -2.38 15.95
N CYS A 86 -0.07 -1.90 14.73
CA CYS A 86 1.21 -2.09 14.03
C CYS A 86 2.40 -1.72 14.94
N VAL A 87 3.46 -2.54 14.99
CA VAL A 87 4.67 -2.29 15.81
C VAL A 87 5.35 -0.94 15.55
N PHE A 88 5.15 -0.36 14.37
CA PHE A 88 5.69 0.95 13.99
C PHE A 88 4.79 2.14 14.32
N LEU A 89 3.57 1.93 14.85
CA LEU A 89 2.70 3.02 15.28
C LEU A 89 3.22 3.61 16.60
N GLY A 90 3.57 4.88 16.63
CA GLY A 90 3.97 5.61 17.83
C GLY A 90 2.77 5.94 18.73
N GLU A 91 3.05 6.30 19.98
CA GLU A 91 2.05 6.74 20.96
C GLU A 91 1.35 8.04 20.53
N ASP A 92 2.01 8.84 19.69
CA ASP A 92 1.47 10.05 19.06
C ASP A 92 0.51 9.77 17.90
N GLY A 93 0.24 8.49 17.61
CA GLY A 93 -0.62 8.06 16.51
C GLY A 93 0.05 8.14 15.13
N LYS A 94 1.37 8.34 15.05
CA LYS A 94 2.12 8.44 13.79
C LYS A 94 2.98 7.21 13.53
N CYS A 95 3.21 6.90 12.26
CA CYS A 95 4.11 5.81 11.90
C CYS A 95 5.57 6.25 12.02
N LYS A 96 6.36 5.57 12.85
CA LYS A 96 7.80 5.83 13.06
C LYS A 96 8.64 5.70 11.78
N ILE A 97 8.19 4.90 10.82
CA ILE A 97 8.86 4.66 9.55
C ILE A 97 8.06 5.18 8.35
N TYR A 98 7.25 6.24 8.52
CA TYR A 98 6.32 6.72 7.49
C TYR A 98 6.96 6.88 6.07
N PRO A 99 8.18 7.43 5.91
CA PRO A 99 8.84 7.54 4.61
C PRO A 99 9.27 6.18 4.01
N HIS A 100 9.53 5.18 4.87
CA HIS A 100 10.04 3.85 4.51
C HIS A 100 8.99 2.75 4.66
N ARG A 101 7.71 3.12 4.74
CA ARG A 101 6.59 2.17 4.91
C ARG A 101 6.64 1.04 3.88
N PRO A 102 6.25 -0.19 4.27
CA PRO A 102 6.08 -1.29 3.33
C PRO A 102 5.20 -0.90 2.15
N LEU A 103 5.41 -1.52 0.99
CA LEU A 103 4.63 -1.17 -0.20
C LEU A 103 3.12 -1.34 0.01
N ALA A 104 2.68 -2.38 0.70
CA ALA A 104 1.26 -2.57 0.99
C ALA A 104 0.66 -1.40 1.80
N CYS A 105 1.41 -0.82 2.74
CA CYS A 105 0.99 0.39 3.46
C CYS A 105 1.00 1.64 2.57
N ARG A 106 1.97 1.77 1.66
CA ARG A 106 2.05 2.91 0.72
C ARG A 106 0.93 2.87 -0.31
N LEU A 107 0.58 1.68 -0.79
CA LEU A 107 -0.49 1.49 -1.76
C LEU A 107 -1.87 1.60 -1.15
N TYR A 108 -2.05 1.35 0.15
CA TYR A 108 -3.37 1.42 0.76
C TYR A 108 -4.04 2.80 0.56
N PRO A 109 -5.32 2.89 0.13
CA PRO A 109 -6.33 1.84 -0.05
C PRO A 109 -6.45 1.28 -1.49
N PHE A 110 -5.44 1.48 -2.32
CA PHE A 110 -5.43 1.10 -3.72
C PHE A 110 -5.05 -0.36 -3.96
N VAL A 111 -5.67 -0.95 -4.97
CA VAL A 111 -5.39 -2.29 -5.48
C VAL A 111 -5.08 -2.17 -6.97
N LEU A 112 -3.88 -2.57 -7.36
CA LEU A 112 -3.42 -2.54 -8.75
C LEU A 112 -3.56 -3.93 -9.35
N ILE A 113 -4.21 -4.01 -10.51
CA ILE A 113 -4.46 -5.25 -11.24
C ILE A 113 -3.94 -5.09 -12.65
N ARG A 114 -2.94 -5.91 -13.01
CA ARG A 114 -2.38 -5.95 -14.35
C ARG A 114 -3.21 -6.85 -15.26
N GLN A 115 -3.49 -6.38 -16.47
CA GLN A 115 -4.13 -7.10 -17.57
C GLN A 115 -3.39 -6.76 -18.87
N GLY A 116 -2.46 -7.63 -19.28
CA GLY A 116 -1.53 -7.33 -20.37
C GLY A 116 -0.69 -6.10 -20.06
N ASP A 117 -0.76 -5.09 -20.94
CA ASP A 117 -0.03 -3.82 -20.81
C ASP A 117 -0.82 -2.75 -20.05
N ILE A 118 -1.95 -3.11 -19.46
CA ILE A 118 -2.82 -2.19 -18.74
C ILE A 118 -2.81 -2.52 -17.25
N ILE A 119 -2.70 -1.49 -16.41
CA ILE A 119 -2.95 -1.61 -14.97
C ILE A 119 -4.26 -0.89 -14.66
N GLY A 120 -5.25 -1.65 -14.18
CA GLY A 120 -6.43 -1.11 -13.51
C GLY A 120 -6.10 -0.78 -12.05
N ILE A 121 -6.42 0.43 -11.64
CA ILE A 121 -6.29 0.94 -10.27
C ILE A 121 -7.68 0.98 -9.67
N TYR A 122 -7.85 0.25 -8.59
CA TYR A 122 -9.09 0.16 -7.84
C TYR A 122 -8.88 0.67 -6.42
N VAL A 123 -9.93 1.18 -5.80
CA VAL A 123 -9.93 1.51 -4.37
C VAL A 123 -10.73 0.45 -3.62
N ARG A 124 -10.21 0.01 -2.47
CA ARG A 124 -10.95 -0.83 -1.53
C ARG A 124 -12.09 -0.03 -0.91
N ASN A 125 -13.26 -0.66 -0.75
CA ASN A 125 -14.38 -0.06 -0.05
C ASN A 125 -14.27 -0.33 1.47
N ASP A 126 -13.20 0.18 2.10
CA ASP A 126 -12.99 0.05 3.53
C ASP A 126 -13.62 1.28 4.24
N ASP A 127 -14.69 1.04 5.00
CA ASP A 127 -15.49 2.06 5.69
C ASP A 127 -14.69 2.90 6.71
N PHE A 128 -13.64 2.34 7.28
CA PHE A 128 -12.77 3.02 8.23
C PHE A 128 -11.80 4.01 7.57
N CYS A 129 -11.58 3.94 6.25
CA CYS A 129 -10.65 4.83 5.58
C CYS A 129 -11.31 6.17 5.23
N LYS A 130 -11.25 7.11 6.19
CA LYS A 130 -11.76 8.49 6.04
C LYS A 130 -11.05 9.32 4.96
N GLY A 131 -9.94 8.81 4.42
CA GLY A 131 -9.19 9.44 3.33
C GLY A 131 -9.83 9.26 1.94
N ILE A 132 -10.69 8.25 1.78
CA ILE A 132 -11.40 7.98 0.53
C ILE A 132 -12.42 9.09 0.28
N ASN A 133 -12.34 9.73 -0.89
CA ASN A 133 -13.18 10.86 -1.27
C ASN A 133 -13.12 12.05 -0.29
N HIS A 134 -12.02 12.21 0.46
CA HIS A 134 -11.86 13.35 1.34
C HIS A 134 -11.96 14.67 0.54
N PRO A 135 -12.63 15.72 1.05
CA PRO A 135 -12.83 16.97 0.32
C PRO A 135 -11.52 17.61 -0.17
N GLU A 136 -10.49 17.53 0.67
CA GLU A 136 -9.12 18.01 0.42
C GLU A 136 -8.24 16.95 -0.29
N GLY A 137 -8.81 15.88 -0.80
CA GLY A 137 -8.08 14.82 -1.49
C GLY A 137 -7.57 15.24 -2.86
N ARG A 138 -6.43 14.66 -3.24
CA ARG A 138 -5.84 14.79 -4.57
C ARG A 138 -6.54 13.84 -5.53
N LYS A 139 -6.66 14.26 -6.79
CA LYS A 139 -7.12 13.39 -7.88
C LYS A 139 -5.99 12.42 -8.23
N ILE A 140 -6.35 11.33 -8.92
CA ILE A 140 -5.34 10.44 -9.50
C ILE A 140 -4.86 11.07 -10.81
N ASP A 141 -3.74 11.78 -10.73
CA ASP A 141 -3.01 12.35 -11.86
C ASP A 141 -1.61 11.70 -11.98
N SER A 142 -0.82 12.16 -12.93
CA SER A 142 0.52 11.62 -13.19
C SER A 142 1.49 11.77 -12.01
N GLU A 143 1.33 12.82 -11.20
CA GLU A 143 2.15 13.02 -10.00
C GLU A 143 1.75 12.03 -8.90
N PHE A 144 0.44 11.87 -8.68
CA PHE A 144 -0.09 10.87 -7.75
C PHE A 144 0.39 9.46 -8.12
N VAL A 145 0.32 9.11 -9.40
CA VAL A 145 0.81 7.82 -9.91
C VAL A 145 2.30 7.66 -9.63
N ARG A 146 3.09 8.71 -9.86
CA ARG A 146 4.54 8.69 -9.62
C ARG A 146 4.87 8.48 -8.14
N GLU A 147 4.13 9.13 -7.26
CA GLU A 147 4.37 9.04 -5.81
C GLU A 147 3.92 7.70 -5.22
N TYR A 148 2.71 7.23 -5.57
CA TYR A 148 2.10 6.07 -4.92
C TYR A 148 2.37 4.76 -5.65
N PHE A 149 2.39 4.77 -6.99
CA PHE A 149 2.28 3.55 -7.80
C PHE A 149 3.54 3.23 -8.60
N TRP A 150 4.50 4.16 -8.67
CA TRP A 150 5.66 4.02 -9.56
C TRP A 150 6.48 2.78 -9.28
N GLU A 151 6.70 2.42 -8.01
CA GLU A 151 7.45 1.22 -7.65
C GLU A 151 6.84 -0.05 -8.27
N VAL A 152 5.50 -0.13 -8.31
CA VAL A 152 4.78 -1.26 -8.92
C VAL A 152 4.84 -1.19 -10.44
N ILE A 153 4.60 -0.01 -11.01
CA ILE A 153 4.61 0.23 -12.45
C ILE A 153 5.97 -0.11 -13.04
N GLU A 154 7.05 0.41 -12.45
CA GLU A 154 8.42 0.16 -12.88
C GLU A 154 8.75 -1.32 -12.84
N LYS A 155 8.39 -2.01 -11.75
CA LYS A 155 8.57 -3.46 -11.63
C LYS A 155 7.88 -4.19 -12.79
N TYR A 156 6.61 -3.89 -13.08
CA TYR A 156 5.90 -4.54 -14.19
C TYR A 156 6.48 -4.21 -15.57
N ARG A 157 7.01 -3.00 -15.79
CA ARG A 157 7.66 -2.64 -17.06
C ARG A 157 8.95 -3.43 -17.27
N LYS A 158 9.76 -3.61 -16.22
CA LYS A 158 11.01 -4.40 -16.28
C LYS A 158 10.78 -5.89 -16.56
N PHE A 159 9.69 -6.46 -16.05
CA PHE A 159 9.33 -7.88 -16.29
C PHE A 159 8.62 -8.13 -17.64
N SER A 160 8.48 -7.11 -18.49
CA SER A 160 7.85 -7.24 -19.82
C SER A 160 8.86 -7.11 -20.97
N GLN A 161 10.16 -7.06 -20.63
CA GLN A 161 11.32 -7.13 -21.52
C GLN A 161 12.09 -8.40 -21.20
#